data_AF-A0AA50E5U6-F1
#
_entry.id   AF-A0AA50E5U6-F1
#
_cell.length_a   1.000
_cell.length_b   1.000
_cell.length_c   1.000
_cell.angle_alpha   90.00
_cell.angle_beta   90.00
_cell.angle_gamma   90.00
#
_symmetry.space_group_name_H-M   'P 1'
#
loop_
_entity.id
_entity.type
_entity.pdbx_description
1 polymer ?
#
loop_
_entity_poly.entity_id
_entity_poly.type
_entity_poly.pdbx_seq_one_letter_code
_entity_poly.pdbx_strand_id
1 'polypeptide(L)'
;MERTGDLDKYVVVSYLTQDMDGKAGDRYLPVAGQLVFKPGETKKTIKVKVPNDSIYTGDKQFALLVSLLEEGLQPGNGEQAFSLAADTNGSQIRNWNYLPGESANSLTGGVINFSTTVNAGQALVKLDVNGLAEFNDFGSYNPVAGNYESLMLNGMTGAKFTNFDNENNPQGLELQLWDGDRGDADGLTNGLVQTKGYLGRVIPGLISNDNRVFWAPTSADGQVQLRLINSPNQNYAMGWIEVDDANGSIDGLLPDDPSYEAAALARKQLIFSDQNGASTKALTRSLAQQSFTNVDNLIATESQFFGDFSNANLEPNRYYILYNQQGDETTFSIDTAPIIETDSRGYHQLNFAGITAEIGSKTLVVPGVLGQSVTAEVSISRAGAYDNAIALYKVDSLTGGLDLNGDRQIDLKPGDSGYTEAALGRAQAPLTGVSLTAPDGFFSTTQQTVNLLGNQMYGMVIIPNSTIAEVLSQNPSNDPNFGPVALFSFNGANPNGISQMSRLGSNLFGFEDMVGGGDRDYNDLILQFDFLPA
;
A
#
# COMPACT_ATOMS: atom_id res chain seq x y z
N MET A 1 -24.13 22.48 -0.64
CA MET A 1 -24.55 21.87 -1.92
C MET A 1 -25.86 21.14 -1.70
N GLU A 2 -26.83 21.31 -2.60
CA GLU A 2 -28.12 20.62 -2.54
C GLU A 2 -28.27 19.70 -3.75
N ARG A 3 -28.75 18.47 -3.52
CA ARG A 3 -29.09 17.48 -4.54
C ARG A 3 -30.60 17.50 -4.78
N THR A 4 -30.99 17.47 -6.06
CA THR A 4 -32.39 17.38 -6.52
C THR A 4 -32.52 16.23 -7.52
N GLY A 5 -33.75 15.78 -7.83
CA GLY A 5 -34.00 14.71 -8.79
C GLY A 5 -34.30 13.36 -8.13
N ASP A 6 -33.86 12.27 -8.74
CA ASP A 6 -34.00 10.91 -8.19
C ASP A 6 -33.08 10.76 -6.96
N LEU A 7 -33.66 10.55 -5.79
CA LEU A 7 -32.95 10.46 -4.51
C LEU A 7 -32.71 9.03 -4.05
N ASP A 8 -33.14 8.02 -4.82
CA ASP A 8 -33.03 6.61 -4.43
C ASP A 8 -31.70 5.98 -4.85
N LYS A 9 -30.83 6.76 -5.50
CA LYS A 9 -29.53 6.33 -6.05
C LYS A 9 -28.36 6.99 -5.36
N TYR A 10 -27.17 6.41 -5.53
CA TYR A 10 -25.92 7.10 -5.24
C TYR A 10 -25.58 8.10 -6.35
N VAL A 11 -24.99 9.22 -5.95
CA VAL A 11 -24.47 10.27 -6.86
C VAL A 11 -23.11 10.71 -6.37
N VAL A 12 -22.14 10.73 -7.29
CA VAL A 12 -20.77 11.21 -7.05
C VAL A 12 -20.58 12.53 -7.76
N VAL A 13 -20.12 13.53 -7.03
CA VAL A 13 -19.81 14.85 -7.56
C VAL A 13 -18.37 15.22 -7.23
N SER A 14 -17.68 15.88 -8.15
CA SER A 14 -16.44 16.59 -7.83
C SER A 14 -16.72 18.06 -7.58
N TYR A 15 -15.84 18.69 -6.80
CA TYR A 15 -15.85 20.12 -6.59
C TYR A 15 -14.43 20.66 -6.52
N LEU A 16 -14.25 21.92 -6.92
CA LEU A 16 -13.01 22.66 -6.72
C LEU A 16 -13.27 24.17 -6.66
N THR A 17 -12.47 24.89 -5.88
CA THR A 17 -12.49 26.35 -5.89
C THR A 17 -11.72 26.91 -7.07
N GLN A 18 -12.21 28.00 -7.66
CA GLN A 18 -11.61 28.64 -8.82
C GLN A 18 -11.37 30.13 -8.57
N ASP A 19 -10.19 30.59 -8.97
CA ASP A 19 -9.78 31.99 -8.86
C ASP A 19 -10.73 32.91 -9.65
N MET A 20 -11.04 34.08 -9.07
CA MET A 20 -11.54 35.24 -9.81
C MET A 20 -10.62 36.43 -9.53
N ASP A 21 -11.12 37.53 -8.97
CA ASP A 21 -10.28 38.62 -8.48
C ASP A 21 -9.68 38.33 -7.10
N GLY A 22 -10.28 37.40 -6.34
CA GLY A 22 -9.65 36.69 -5.23
C GLY A 22 -8.79 35.52 -5.72
N LYS A 23 -7.58 35.41 -5.18
CA LYS A 23 -6.56 34.43 -5.59
C LYS A 23 -6.27 33.40 -4.50
N ALA A 24 -6.16 32.14 -4.91
CA ALA A 24 -5.78 31.02 -4.07
C ALA A 24 -4.41 31.22 -3.40
N GLY A 25 -4.30 30.81 -2.13
CA GLY A 25 -3.11 30.98 -1.29
C GLY A 25 -2.98 32.38 -0.64
N ASP A 26 -3.68 33.39 -1.16
CA ASP A 26 -3.75 34.75 -0.61
C ASP A 26 -5.14 35.03 0.03
N ARG A 27 -6.20 35.02 -0.78
CA ARG A 27 -7.56 35.41 -0.36
C ARG A 27 -8.42 34.24 0.11
N TYR A 28 -8.09 33.03 -0.30
CA TYR A 28 -8.72 31.80 0.18
C TYR A 28 -7.74 30.63 0.04
N LEU A 29 -7.93 29.60 0.87
CA LEU A 29 -7.22 28.34 0.71
C LEU A 29 -7.99 27.47 -0.28
N PRO A 30 -7.41 27.10 -1.44
CA PRO A 30 -8.14 26.36 -2.43
C PRO A 30 -8.45 24.95 -1.94
N VAL A 31 -9.61 24.46 -2.34
CA VAL A 31 -10.05 23.10 -2.06
C VAL A 31 -10.40 22.37 -3.35
N ALA A 32 -10.22 21.06 -3.36
CA ALA A 32 -10.71 20.14 -4.39
C ALA A 32 -11.16 18.84 -3.72
N GLY A 33 -12.13 18.14 -4.29
CA GLY A 33 -12.58 16.88 -3.70
C GLY A 33 -13.71 16.20 -4.45
N GLN A 34 -14.13 15.08 -3.89
CA GLN A 34 -15.33 14.36 -4.30
C GLN A 34 -16.28 14.19 -3.11
N LEU A 35 -17.58 14.26 -3.39
CA LEU A 35 -18.65 13.97 -2.43
C LEU A 35 -19.51 12.85 -2.98
N VAL A 36 -19.94 11.97 -2.08
CA VAL A 36 -20.91 10.92 -2.37
C VAL A 36 -22.21 11.26 -1.65
N PHE A 37 -23.30 11.37 -2.41
CA PHE A 37 -24.66 11.41 -1.85
C PHE A 37 -25.23 10.00 -1.85
N LYS A 38 -25.44 9.44 -0.65
CA LYS A 38 -26.16 8.17 -0.46
C LYS A 38 -27.65 8.35 -0.77
N PRO A 39 -28.42 7.27 -1.01
CA PRO A 39 -29.86 7.35 -1.16
C PRO A 39 -30.52 8.12 0.01
N GLY A 40 -31.40 9.07 -0.32
CA GLY A 40 -32.06 9.96 0.62
C GLY A 40 -31.23 11.17 1.10
N GLU A 41 -29.92 11.22 0.87
CA GLU A 41 -29.11 12.39 1.20
C GLU A 41 -29.35 13.52 0.20
N THR A 42 -29.73 14.71 0.71
CA THR A 42 -30.05 15.88 -0.13
C THR A 42 -29.10 17.05 0.06
N LYS A 43 -28.27 17.05 1.10
CA LYS A 43 -27.35 18.16 1.40
C LYS A 43 -25.97 17.68 1.84
N LYS A 44 -24.94 18.35 1.33
CA LYS A 44 -23.54 18.23 1.79
C LYS A 44 -22.92 19.61 1.93
N THR A 45 -21.92 19.71 2.81
CA THR A 45 -21.22 20.96 3.14
C THR A 45 -19.78 20.90 2.68
N ILE A 46 -19.30 21.97 2.03
CA ILE A 46 -17.90 22.16 1.66
C ILE A 46 -17.40 23.36 2.48
N LYS A 47 -16.27 23.20 3.17
CA LYS A 47 -15.64 24.26 3.95
C LYS A 47 -14.47 24.83 3.15
N VAL A 48 -14.44 26.15 2.98
CA VAL A 48 -13.33 26.88 2.35
C VAL A 48 -12.82 27.90 3.36
N LYS A 49 -11.53 27.84 3.69
CA LYS A 49 -10.91 28.75 4.65
C LYS A 49 -10.52 30.05 3.94
N VAL A 50 -10.84 31.18 4.58
CA VAL A 50 -10.45 32.52 4.14
C VAL A 50 -9.40 33.02 5.12
N PRO A 51 -8.12 33.17 4.71
CA PRO A 51 -7.09 33.79 5.52
C PRO A 51 -7.49 35.22 5.92
N ASN A 52 -7.14 35.62 7.14
CA ASN A 52 -7.34 36.99 7.62
C ASN A 52 -5.98 37.59 7.97
N ASP A 53 -5.47 38.45 7.10
CA ASP A 53 -4.20 39.18 7.25
C ASP A 53 -4.37 40.52 7.99
N SER A 54 -5.60 40.85 8.42
CA SER A 54 -5.99 42.15 8.99
C SER A 54 -5.76 43.35 8.05
N ILE A 55 -5.53 43.12 6.75
CA ILE A 55 -5.35 44.17 5.74
C ILE A 55 -6.59 44.23 4.86
N TYR A 56 -7.24 45.40 4.82
CA TYR A 56 -8.40 45.61 3.94
C TYR A 56 -7.94 45.88 2.50
N THR A 57 -8.24 44.94 1.59
CA THR A 57 -7.92 45.05 0.16
C THR A 57 -9.17 45.23 -0.73
N GLY A 58 -10.29 45.62 -0.13
CA GLY A 58 -11.61 45.59 -0.78
C GLY A 58 -12.21 44.20 -0.88
N ASP A 59 -13.45 44.13 -1.33
CA ASP A 59 -14.14 42.87 -1.55
C ASP A 59 -13.47 42.11 -2.72
N LYS A 60 -13.32 40.79 -2.55
CA LYS A 60 -12.77 39.86 -3.53
C LYS A 60 -13.66 38.63 -3.63
N GLN A 61 -13.75 38.07 -4.82
CA GLN A 61 -14.59 36.94 -5.15
C GLN A 61 -13.74 35.75 -5.59
N PHE A 62 -14.26 34.56 -5.35
CA PHE A 62 -13.80 33.30 -5.92
C PHE A 62 -15.04 32.45 -6.16
N ALA A 63 -14.91 31.41 -6.98
CA ALA A 63 -16.01 30.51 -7.32
C ALA A 63 -15.81 29.12 -6.73
N LEU A 64 -16.91 28.37 -6.59
CA LEU A 64 -16.90 26.94 -6.36
C LEU A 64 -17.49 26.27 -7.61
N LEU A 65 -16.65 25.54 -8.35
CA LEU A 65 -17.08 24.71 -9.45
C LEU A 65 -17.50 23.35 -8.92
N VAL A 66 -18.62 22.83 -9.42
CA VAL A 66 -19.19 21.54 -9.03
C VAL A 66 -19.56 20.79 -10.31
N SER A 67 -19.17 19.52 -10.40
CA SER A 67 -19.42 18.68 -11.56
C SER A 67 -20.01 17.34 -11.12
N LEU A 68 -21.03 16.87 -11.84
CA LEU A 68 -21.49 15.49 -11.72
C LEU A 68 -20.44 14.56 -12.33
N LEU A 69 -19.95 13.59 -11.56
CA LEU A 69 -19.05 12.56 -12.06
C LEU A 69 -19.81 11.30 -12.45
N GLU A 70 -20.70 10.84 -11.58
CA GLU A 70 -21.43 9.60 -11.79
C GLU A 70 -22.79 9.60 -11.09
N GLU A 71 -23.78 8.96 -11.69
CA GLU A 71 -25.12 8.78 -11.14
C GLU A 71 -25.59 7.33 -11.30
N GLY A 72 -26.39 6.84 -10.34
CA GLY A 72 -26.97 5.50 -10.44
C GLY A 72 -26.06 4.37 -9.97
N LEU A 73 -25.01 4.69 -9.24
CA LEU A 73 -24.17 3.69 -8.57
C LEU A 73 -25.00 2.83 -7.62
N GLN A 74 -24.69 1.54 -7.60
CA GLN A 74 -25.16 0.61 -6.57
C GLN A 74 -24.32 0.80 -5.30
N PRO A 75 -24.90 0.57 -4.10
CA PRO A 75 -24.15 0.63 -2.85
C PRO A 75 -22.88 -0.22 -2.92
N GLY A 76 -21.71 0.35 -2.64
CA GLY A 76 -20.43 -0.36 -2.56
C GLY A 76 -19.48 -0.23 -3.76
N ASN A 77 -19.89 0.45 -4.84
CA ASN A 77 -19.04 0.70 -6.01
C ASN A 77 -18.21 1.97 -5.84
N GLY A 78 -16.89 1.85 -5.55
CA GLY A 78 -15.93 2.95 -5.75
C GLY A 78 -16.21 4.26 -5.00
N GLU A 79 -17.06 4.23 -3.97
CA GLU A 79 -17.56 5.39 -3.26
C GLU A 79 -16.48 6.04 -2.38
N GLN A 80 -15.63 6.88 -2.96
CA GLN A 80 -14.62 7.60 -2.18
C GLN A 80 -14.85 9.11 -2.20
N ALA A 81 -15.54 9.59 -1.16
CA ALA A 81 -15.52 11.01 -0.84
C ALA A 81 -14.15 11.40 -0.29
N PHE A 82 -13.55 12.46 -0.80
CA PHE A 82 -12.32 13.04 -0.24
C PHE A 82 -12.35 14.56 -0.36
N SER A 83 -11.48 15.22 0.41
CA SER A 83 -11.20 16.64 0.24
C SER A 83 -9.72 16.89 0.40
N LEU A 84 -9.19 17.73 -0.47
CA LEU A 84 -7.87 18.33 -0.42
C LEU A 84 -8.04 19.82 -0.19
N ALA A 85 -7.25 20.39 0.73
CA ALA A 85 -7.13 21.83 0.90
C ALA A 85 -5.65 22.21 0.87
N ALA A 86 -5.27 23.24 0.12
CA ALA A 86 -3.88 23.68 0.04
C ALA A 86 -3.63 24.98 0.82
N ASP A 87 -2.50 25.05 1.52
CA ASP A 87 -1.99 26.24 2.19
C ASP A 87 -0.51 26.44 1.84
N THR A 88 -0.20 27.57 1.23
CA THR A 88 1.14 27.97 0.79
C THR A 88 1.76 29.03 1.70
N ASN A 89 1.18 29.26 2.88
CA ASN A 89 1.68 30.19 3.90
C ASN A 89 2.04 31.57 3.32
N GLY A 90 1.14 32.14 2.51
CA GLY A 90 1.30 33.47 1.91
C GLY A 90 1.87 33.50 0.49
N SER A 91 2.33 32.37 -0.07
CA SER A 91 2.61 32.27 -1.51
C SER A 91 1.32 32.13 -2.34
N GLN A 92 1.37 32.50 -3.62
CA GLN A 92 0.22 32.38 -4.52
C GLN A 92 0.17 31.00 -5.18
N ILE A 93 -1.02 30.39 -5.20
CA ILE A 93 -1.33 29.22 -6.02
C ILE A 93 -1.98 29.68 -7.32
N ARG A 94 -1.60 29.07 -8.44
CA ARG A 94 -2.15 29.31 -9.78
C ARG A 94 -2.64 28.02 -10.38
N ASN A 95 -3.65 28.13 -11.24
CA ASN A 95 -4.18 26.99 -12.02
C ASN A 95 -4.57 25.78 -11.15
N TRP A 96 -5.09 26.03 -9.95
CA TRP A 96 -5.60 24.96 -9.08
C TRP A 96 -6.67 24.16 -9.80
N ASN A 97 -6.36 22.90 -10.06
CA ASN A 97 -7.19 22.03 -10.88
C ASN A 97 -7.11 20.59 -10.41
N TYR A 98 -8.21 19.86 -10.64
CA TYR A 98 -8.31 18.43 -10.40
C TYR A 98 -8.65 17.74 -11.72
N LEU A 99 -7.81 16.79 -12.12
CA LEU A 99 -7.89 16.07 -13.39
C LEU A 99 -8.34 14.63 -13.12
N PRO A 100 -9.66 14.33 -13.16
CA PRO A 100 -10.17 12.99 -12.90
C PRO A 100 -9.76 11.99 -13.98
N GLY A 101 -9.64 10.72 -13.61
CA GLY A 101 -9.24 9.62 -14.49
C GLY A 101 -7.75 9.58 -14.81
N GLU A 102 -6.97 10.55 -14.33
CA GLU A 102 -5.54 10.59 -14.55
C GLU A 102 -4.79 9.79 -13.47
N SER A 103 -3.98 8.82 -13.92
CA SER A 103 -3.21 7.84 -13.12
C SER A 103 -4.04 6.74 -12.43
N ALA A 104 -3.71 5.49 -12.79
CA ALA A 104 -4.28 4.28 -12.19
C ALA A 104 -3.86 4.03 -10.74
N ASN A 105 -2.84 4.73 -10.23
CA ASN A 105 -2.36 4.56 -8.85
C ASN A 105 -2.93 5.63 -7.91
N SER A 106 -3.75 6.54 -8.42
CA SER A 106 -4.31 7.62 -7.64
C SER A 106 -5.45 7.13 -6.75
N LEU A 107 -5.29 7.29 -5.43
CA LEU A 107 -6.35 7.05 -4.44
C LEU A 107 -7.46 8.09 -4.51
N THR A 108 -7.23 9.22 -5.18
CA THR A 108 -8.27 10.22 -5.45
C THR A 108 -9.00 9.98 -6.77
N GLY A 109 -8.57 9.00 -7.59
CA GLY A 109 -9.12 8.76 -8.92
C GLY A 109 -8.76 9.85 -9.94
N GLY A 110 -7.65 10.55 -9.74
CA GLY A 110 -7.20 11.67 -10.57
C GLY A 110 -5.95 12.36 -10.00
N VAL A 111 -5.46 13.41 -10.66
CA VAL A 111 -4.30 14.17 -10.17
C VAL A 111 -4.69 15.60 -9.80
N ILE A 112 -3.99 16.16 -8.80
CA ILE A 112 -4.03 17.58 -8.51
C ILE A 112 -2.95 18.28 -9.33
N ASN A 113 -3.32 19.35 -10.02
CA ASN A 113 -2.43 20.16 -10.84
C ASN A 113 -2.53 21.62 -10.43
N PHE A 114 -1.40 22.25 -10.14
CA PHE A 114 -1.32 23.68 -9.81
C PHE A 114 0.12 24.17 -9.98
N SER A 115 0.32 25.49 -9.92
CA SER A 115 1.65 26.10 -9.85
C SER A 115 1.77 26.98 -8.63
N THR A 116 2.93 27.00 -7.98
CA THR A 116 3.20 27.83 -6.80
C THR A 116 4.35 28.79 -7.07
N THR A 117 4.20 30.05 -6.68
CA THR A 117 5.30 31.01 -6.70
C THR A 117 6.36 30.65 -5.68
N VAL A 118 7.63 30.61 -6.10
CA VAL A 118 8.75 30.28 -5.21
C VAL A 118 9.28 31.51 -4.46
N ASN A 119 9.65 31.30 -3.19
CA ASN A 119 10.39 32.26 -2.38
C ASN A 119 11.79 31.69 -2.15
N ALA A 120 12.84 32.42 -2.54
CA ALA A 120 14.24 31.98 -2.44
C ALA A 120 14.52 30.62 -3.11
N GLY A 121 13.86 30.33 -4.25
CA GLY A 121 14.06 29.11 -5.04
C GLY A 121 13.23 27.90 -4.60
N GLN A 122 12.46 28.02 -3.51
CA GLN A 122 11.64 26.94 -2.95
C GLN A 122 10.16 27.34 -2.83
N ALA A 123 9.27 26.39 -3.11
CA ALA A 123 7.86 26.43 -2.77
C ALA A 123 7.59 25.46 -1.61
N LEU A 124 6.79 25.92 -0.65
CA LEU A 124 6.25 25.08 0.42
C LEU A 124 4.73 25.04 0.30
N VAL A 125 4.17 23.84 0.14
CA VAL A 125 2.73 23.65 -0.02
C VAL A 125 2.27 22.61 0.99
N LYS A 126 1.37 22.98 1.89
CA LYS A 126 0.69 22.05 2.80
C LYS A 126 -0.62 21.64 2.18
N LEU A 127 -0.84 20.36 2.02
CA LEU A 127 -2.09 19.76 1.57
C LEU A 127 -2.72 19.05 2.75
N ASP A 128 -3.83 19.59 3.27
CA ASP A 128 -4.68 18.88 4.21
C ASP A 128 -5.55 17.88 3.43
N VAL A 129 -5.53 16.62 3.85
CA VAL A 129 -6.21 15.50 3.21
C VAL A 129 -7.27 14.97 4.16
N ASN A 130 -8.52 14.92 3.74
CA ASN A 130 -9.55 14.24 4.50
C ASN A 130 -10.24 13.18 3.64
N GLY A 131 -10.57 12.06 4.28
CA GLY A 131 -11.38 11.02 3.69
C GLY A 131 -10.63 10.01 2.81
N LEU A 132 -9.30 10.02 2.88
CA LEU A 132 -8.44 8.96 2.37
C LEU A 132 -7.80 8.27 3.57
N ALA A 133 -7.73 6.94 3.54
CA ALA A 133 -7.02 6.15 4.53
C ALA A 133 -5.81 5.48 3.88
N GLU A 134 -4.74 5.27 4.66
CA GLU A 134 -3.53 4.54 4.27
C GLU A 134 -2.95 4.95 2.88
N PHE A 135 -2.96 6.24 2.56
CA PHE A 135 -2.05 6.72 1.52
C PHE A 135 -0.66 6.82 2.12
N ASN A 136 0.34 6.38 1.37
CA ASN A 136 1.71 6.28 1.86
C ASN A 136 2.74 6.66 0.78
N ASP A 137 2.28 7.16 -0.36
CA ASP A 137 3.16 7.77 -1.37
C ASP A 137 2.52 9.04 -1.96
N PHE A 138 3.36 9.89 -2.53
CA PHE A 138 2.92 10.98 -3.39
C PHE A 138 3.61 10.85 -4.74
N GLY A 139 2.85 10.49 -5.77
CA GLY A 139 3.35 10.40 -7.13
C GLY A 139 3.38 11.78 -7.78
N SER A 140 4.48 12.14 -8.42
CA SER A 140 4.61 13.38 -9.20
C SER A 140 5.07 13.10 -10.61
N TYR A 141 4.61 13.92 -11.55
CA TYR A 141 5.01 13.81 -12.94
C TYR A 141 6.46 14.26 -13.13
N ASN A 142 7.28 13.41 -13.74
CA ASN A 142 8.62 13.71 -14.19
C ASN A 142 8.58 14.08 -15.68
N PRO A 143 8.81 15.35 -16.07
CA PRO A 143 8.71 15.78 -17.46
C PRO A 143 9.80 15.21 -18.36
N VAL A 144 10.93 14.80 -17.79
CA VAL A 144 12.06 14.22 -18.53
C VAL A 144 11.77 12.75 -18.85
N ALA A 145 11.31 11.99 -17.86
CA ALA A 145 10.98 10.57 -18.03
C ALA A 145 9.60 10.34 -18.68
N GLY A 146 8.71 11.35 -18.62
CA GLY A 146 7.37 11.29 -19.19
C GLY A 146 6.40 10.41 -18.40
N ASN A 147 6.70 10.09 -17.15
CA ASN A 147 5.90 9.23 -16.28
C ASN A 147 5.74 9.83 -14.88
N TYR A 148 4.86 9.22 -14.06
CA TYR A 148 4.77 9.55 -12.65
C TYR A 148 5.76 8.69 -11.86
N GLU A 149 6.48 9.31 -10.94
CA GLU A 149 7.39 8.67 -10.00
C GLU A 149 7.02 9.07 -8.56
N SER A 150 7.37 8.24 -7.59
CA SER A 150 7.28 8.62 -6.18
C SER A 150 8.10 9.90 -5.96
N LEU A 151 7.57 10.84 -5.17
CA LEU A 151 8.18 12.13 -4.85
C LEU A 151 8.48 12.24 -3.35
N MET A 152 8.84 11.16 -2.66
CA MET A 152 9.14 11.29 -1.21
C MET A 152 10.32 12.21 -0.93
N LEU A 153 10.23 12.94 0.19
CA LEU A 153 11.21 13.95 0.61
C LEU A 153 12.60 13.33 0.79
N ASN A 154 13.58 13.85 0.05
CA ASN A 154 14.95 13.38 0.08
C ASN A 154 15.90 14.20 0.98
N GLY A 155 15.34 15.06 1.83
CA GLY A 155 16.07 16.04 2.64
C GLY A 155 16.15 17.44 2.01
N MET A 156 15.88 17.58 0.71
CA MET A 156 15.90 18.89 0.02
C MET A 156 14.61 19.17 -0.76
N THR A 157 14.14 18.20 -1.54
CA THR A 157 12.90 18.30 -2.33
C THR A 157 12.05 17.04 -2.15
N GLY A 158 10.74 17.21 -2.16
CA GLY A 158 9.75 16.15 -2.16
C GLY A 158 8.65 16.31 -1.12
N ALA A 159 7.97 15.20 -0.88
CA ALA A 159 6.74 15.06 -0.15
C ALA A 159 7.00 14.44 1.23
N LYS A 160 6.54 15.11 2.28
CA LYS A 160 6.58 14.64 3.67
C LYS A 160 5.16 14.54 4.23
N PHE A 161 4.81 13.42 4.83
CA PHE A 161 3.50 13.26 5.46
C PHE A 161 3.41 14.00 6.79
N THR A 162 2.21 14.48 7.08
CA THR A 162 1.90 15.30 8.26
C THR A 162 0.51 14.93 8.79
N ASN A 163 0.17 15.46 9.97
CA ASN A 163 -1.15 15.35 10.59
C ASN A 163 -1.65 13.90 10.69
N PHE A 164 -1.01 13.07 11.50
CA PHE A 164 -1.40 11.67 11.63
C PHE A 164 -2.63 11.50 12.54
N ASP A 165 -3.50 10.54 12.22
CA ASP A 165 -4.61 10.12 13.08
C ASP A 165 -4.14 9.17 14.20
N ASN A 166 -5.07 8.60 14.97
CA ASN A 166 -4.75 7.73 16.10
C ASN A 166 -4.18 6.36 15.67
N GLU A 167 -4.39 5.99 14.41
CA GLU A 167 -3.90 4.77 13.78
C GLU A 167 -2.55 5.00 13.05
N ASN A 168 -2.00 6.22 13.15
CA ASN A 168 -0.85 6.71 12.41
C ASN A 168 -1.00 6.68 10.88
N ASN A 169 -2.22 6.89 10.38
CA ASN A 169 -2.41 7.22 8.98
C ASN A 169 -2.26 8.72 8.77
N PRO A 170 -1.57 9.16 7.71
CA PRO A 170 -1.42 10.57 7.42
C PRO A 170 -2.76 11.20 7.03
N GLN A 171 -3.00 12.43 7.47
CA GLN A 171 -4.13 13.29 7.08
C GLN A 171 -3.62 14.57 6.40
N GLY A 172 -2.35 14.62 6.03
CA GLY A 172 -1.75 15.76 5.37
C GLY A 172 -0.43 15.43 4.70
N LEU A 173 -0.03 16.33 3.81
CA LEU A 173 1.23 16.27 3.09
C LEU A 173 1.85 17.66 3.00
N GLU A 174 3.14 17.78 3.28
CA GLU A 174 3.94 18.97 3.00
C GLU A 174 4.82 18.69 1.80
N LEU A 175 4.67 19.51 0.76
CA LEU A 175 5.51 19.50 -0.44
C LEU A 175 6.56 20.61 -0.29
N GLN A 176 7.82 20.19 -0.21
CA GLN A 176 8.98 21.07 -0.26
C GLN A 176 9.58 20.94 -1.66
N LEU A 177 9.40 21.94 -2.52
CA LEU A 177 9.75 21.81 -3.95
C LEU A 177 10.69 22.92 -4.39
N TRP A 178 11.65 22.60 -5.25
CA TRP A 178 12.59 23.56 -5.82
C TRP A 178 12.31 23.78 -7.31
N ASP A 179 12.41 25.05 -7.73
CA ASP A 179 12.20 25.49 -9.11
C ASP A 179 13.27 24.89 -10.06
N GLY A 180 12.84 24.08 -11.03
CA GLY A 180 13.70 23.32 -11.93
C GLY A 180 14.28 22.02 -11.36
N ASP A 181 13.80 21.52 -10.23
CA ASP A 181 14.23 20.25 -9.61
C ASP A 181 13.13 19.18 -9.63
N ARG A 182 13.39 18.00 -9.06
CA ARG A 182 12.44 16.90 -8.93
C ARG A 182 11.15 17.37 -8.25
N GLY A 183 10.03 17.03 -8.87
CA GLY A 183 8.69 17.44 -8.46
C GLY A 183 8.20 18.71 -9.16
N ASP A 184 9.05 19.38 -9.93
CA ASP A 184 8.65 20.44 -10.84
C ASP A 184 8.29 19.87 -12.22
N ALA A 185 6.99 19.85 -12.50
CA ALA A 185 6.41 19.16 -13.64
C ALA A 185 6.64 19.87 -14.98
N ASP A 186 7.11 21.13 -14.99
CA ASP A 186 7.54 21.80 -16.22
C ASP A 186 9.07 21.72 -16.44
N GLY A 187 9.83 21.46 -15.38
CA GLY A 187 11.29 21.32 -15.39
C GLY A 187 12.05 22.61 -15.74
N LEU A 188 11.41 23.77 -15.65
CA LEU A 188 11.97 25.06 -16.04
C LEU A 188 12.25 25.93 -14.81
N THR A 189 13.48 26.41 -14.64
CA THR A 189 13.78 27.42 -13.62
C THR A 189 13.20 28.78 -14.02
N ASN A 190 11.97 29.07 -13.58
CA ASN A 190 11.21 30.24 -14.03
C ASN A 190 10.54 31.04 -12.90
N GLY A 191 10.79 30.68 -11.64
CA GLY A 191 10.18 31.25 -10.46
C GLY A 191 8.82 30.63 -10.09
N LEU A 192 8.45 29.52 -10.73
CA LEU A 192 7.25 28.74 -10.44
C LEU A 192 7.61 27.27 -10.39
N VAL A 193 7.08 26.59 -9.39
CA VAL A 193 7.04 25.13 -9.42
C VAL A 193 5.67 24.71 -9.91
N GLN A 194 5.61 23.90 -10.97
CA GLN A 194 4.38 23.23 -11.38
C GLN A 194 4.26 21.88 -10.65
N THR A 195 3.25 21.73 -9.80
CA THR A 195 2.92 20.46 -9.18
C THR A 195 1.86 19.76 -10.02
N LYS A 196 2.16 18.54 -10.47
CA LYS A 196 1.21 17.62 -11.08
C LYS A 196 1.37 16.26 -10.43
N GLY A 197 0.51 15.94 -9.46
CA GLY A 197 0.72 14.77 -8.62
C GLY A 197 -0.56 14.21 -7.99
N TYR A 198 -0.42 13.08 -7.32
CA TYR A 198 -1.52 12.39 -6.68
C TYR A 198 -1.08 11.68 -5.40
N LEU A 199 -2.03 11.50 -4.49
CA LEU A 199 -1.85 10.63 -3.34
C LEU A 199 -1.97 9.19 -3.80
N GLY A 200 -0.89 8.45 -3.64
CA GLY A 200 -0.77 7.06 -4.05
C GLY A 200 -0.73 6.14 -2.84
N ARG A 201 -0.88 4.86 -3.15
CA ARG A 201 -0.52 3.78 -2.25
C ARG A 201 0.58 2.94 -2.89
N VAL A 202 1.78 3.02 -2.36
CA VAL A 202 2.84 2.06 -2.62
C VAL A 202 2.83 1.10 -1.43
N ILE A 203 2.20 -0.04 -1.63
CA ILE A 203 1.95 -1.11 -0.65
C ILE A 203 3.20 -1.42 0.23
N PRO A 204 3.02 -1.86 1.50
CA PRO A 204 4.06 -2.01 2.52
C PRO A 204 5.38 -2.50 1.98
N GLY A 205 6.34 -1.59 2.04
CA GLY A 205 7.60 -1.70 1.36
C GLY A 205 8.30 -0.37 1.51
N LEU A 206 9.56 -0.44 1.90
CA LEU A 206 10.30 0.75 2.27
C LEU A 206 10.44 1.68 1.08
N ILE A 207 10.07 2.95 1.28
CA ILE A 207 10.34 3.97 0.27
C ILE A 207 11.81 4.31 0.39
N SER A 208 12.56 3.81 -0.58
CA SER A 208 13.97 4.13 -0.73
C SER A 208 14.12 5.57 -1.22
N ASN A 209 14.94 6.34 -0.51
CA ASN A 209 15.41 7.62 -1.03
C ASN A 209 16.52 7.44 -2.09
N ASP A 210 17.39 6.46 -1.86
CA ASP A 210 18.60 6.15 -2.65
C ASP A 210 19.08 4.69 -2.46
N ASN A 211 18.21 3.83 -1.95
CA ASN A 211 18.41 2.48 -1.45
C ASN A 211 19.32 2.37 -0.21
N ARG A 212 19.84 3.48 0.34
CA ARG A 212 20.71 3.47 1.51
C ARG A 212 19.94 3.67 2.80
N VAL A 213 19.03 4.64 2.79
CA VAL A 213 18.10 4.92 3.88
C VAL A 213 16.68 4.70 3.39
N PHE A 214 15.92 4.03 4.23
CA PHE A 214 14.56 3.62 4.00
C PHE A 214 13.63 4.39 4.93
N TRP A 215 12.45 4.75 4.44
CA TRP A 215 11.42 5.38 5.27
C TRP A 215 10.19 4.47 5.36
N ALA A 216 9.69 4.28 6.58
CA ALA A 216 8.39 3.68 6.85
C ALA A 216 7.38 4.80 7.14
N PRO A 217 6.65 5.32 6.14
CA PRO A 217 5.80 6.49 6.35
C PRO A 217 4.58 6.22 7.22
N THR A 218 3.98 5.02 7.14
CA THR A 218 2.77 4.64 7.87
C THR A 218 2.97 3.34 8.65
N SER A 219 2.03 3.03 9.56
CA SER A 219 2.06 1.77 10.33
C SER A 219 2.07 0.55 9.40
N ALA A 220 1.34 0.63 8.27
CA ALA A 220 1.25 -0.47 7.33
C ALA A 220 2.61 -0.76 6.68
N ASP A 221 3.40 0.27 6.37
CA ASP A 221 4.75 0.12 5.77
C ASP A 221 5.73 -0.62 6.68
N GLY A 222 5.52 -0.49 7.99
CA GLY A 222 6.28 -1.22 8.98
C GLY A 222 5.82 -2.66 9.20
N GLN A 223 4.63 -3.05 8.74
CA GLN A 223 4.02 -4.37 8.90
C GLN A 223 4.19 -5.23 7.64
N VAL A 224 5.44 -5.60 7.37
CA VAL A 224 5.80 -6.39 6.18
C VAL A 224 6.09 -7.85 6.52
N GLN A 225 5.77 -8.73 5.60
CA GLN A 225 6.26 -10.10 5.60
C GLN A 225 7.65 -10.12 4.96
N LEU A 226 8.62 -10.71 5.65
CA LEU A 226 9.93 -10.99 5.08
C LEU A 226 10.15 -12.48 5.00
N ARG A 227 10.74 -12.91 3.89
CA ARG A 227 11.17 -14.29 3.66
C ARG A 227 12.58 -14.30 3.12
N LEU A 228 13.45 -15.08 3.73
CA LEU A 228 14.78 -15.30 3.20
C LEU A 228 14.71 -16.20 1.96
N ILE A 229 15.51 -15.94 0.93
CA ILE A 229 15.58 -16.78 -0.29
C ILE A 229 16.92 -17.45 -0.46
N ASN A 230 17.99 -16.73 -0.12
CA ASN A 230 19.33 -17.26 -0.18
C ASN A 230 20.22 -16.60 0.87
N SER A 231 21.11 -17.39 1.48
CA SER A 231 22.22 -16.89 2.28
C SER A 231 23.48 -17.68 1.91
N PRO A 232 24.60 -17.01 1.60
CA PRO A 232 25.78 -17.66 1.04
C PRO A 232 26.65 -18.34 2.11
N ASN A 233 26.50 -17.95 3.38
CA ASN A 233 27.40 -18.33 4.48
C ASN A 233 26.61 -18.80 5.72
N GLN A 234 27.29 -19.49 6.63
CA GLN A 234 26.83 -19.67 8.02
C GLN A 234 27.36 -18.52 8.89
N ASN A 235 26.78 -18.34 10.08
CA ASN A 235 27.08 -17.27 11.01
C ASN A 235 26.78 -15.88 10.41
N TYR A 236 25.54 -15.72 9.92
CA TYR A 236 25.05 -14.43 9.44
C TYR A 236 23.91 -13.89 10.31
N ALA A 237 23.79 -12.56 10.32
CA ALA A 237 22.63 -11.87 10.87
C ALA A 237 22.27 -10.69 9.96
N MET A 238 20.99 -10.56 9.63
CA MET A 238 20.44 -9.45 8.88
C MET A 238 19.34 -8.78 9.70
N GLY A 239 19.27 -7.46 9.64
CA GLY A 239 18.24 -6.73 10.32
C GLY A 239 18.15 -5.25 9.96
N TRP A 240 17.36 -4.52 10.75
CA TRP A 240 17.14 -3.08 10.62
C TRP A 240 17.86 -2.32 11.74
N ILE A 241 18.17 -1.06 11.47
CA ILE A 241 18.63 -0.08 12.47
C ILE A 241 17.81 1.19 12.27
N GLU A 242 17.14 1.66 13.31
CA GLU A 242 16.46 2.95 13.31
C GLU A 242 17.49 4.10 13.34
N VAL A 243 17.37 5.02 12.40
CA VAL A 243 18.20 6.23 12.29
C VAL A 243 17.34 7.49 12.42
N ASP A 244 17.96 8.58 12.82
CA ASP A 244 17.25 9.80 13.23
C ASP A 244 16.74 10.62 12.03
N ASP A 245 17.39 10.50 10.87
CA ASP A 245 17.06 11.27 9.67
C ASP A 245 17.40 10.55 8.36
N ALA A 246 17.07 11.20 7.23
CA ALA A 246 17.31 10.70 5.88
C ALA A 246 18.81 10.59 5.51
N ASN A 247 19.72 11.17 6.31
CA ASN A 247 21.17 11.02 6.13
C ASN A 247 21.73 9.84 6.94
N GLY A 248 20.88 9.13 7.68
CA GLY A 248 21.28 8.00 8.49
C GLY A 248 21.94 8.40 9.81
N SER A 249 21.75 9.62 10.32
CA SER A 249 22.39 10.02 11.57
C SER A 249 21.87 9.25 12.79
N ILE A 250 22.71 9.08 13.82
CA ILE A 250 22.38 8.39 15.07
C ILE A 250 22.93 9.17 16.25
N ASP A 251 22.05 9.74 17.08
CA ASP A 251 22.40 10.55 18.25
C ASP A 251 23.38 11.69 17.91
N GLY A 252 23.21 12.28 16.72
CA GLY A 252 24.06 13.35 16.17
C GLY A 252 25.36 12.88 15.52
N LEU A 253 25.63 11.57 15.49
CA LEU A 253 26.74 10.97 14.75
C LEU A 253 26.37 10.82 13.27
N LEU A 254 27.29 11.16 12.38
CA LEU A 254 27.21 10.86 10.96
C LEU A 254 27.79 9.46 10.69
N PRO A 255 27.40 8.80 9.58
CA PRO A 255 27.88 7.45 9.24
C PRO A 255 29.41 7.28 9.28
N ASP A 256 30.16 8.32 8.90
CA ASP A 256 31.62 8.30 8.86
C ASP A 256 32.29 8.53 10.25
N ASP A 257 31.52 8.80 11.31
CA ASP A 257 32.07 9.07 12.63
C ASP A 257 32.59 7.78 13.31
N PRO A 258 33.76 7.81 14.00
CA PRO A 258 34.38 6.62 14.58
C PRO A 258 33.53 5.83 15.59
N SER A 259 32.47 6.41 16.15
CA SER A 259 31.57 5.76 17.11
C SER A 259 30.22 5.39 16.52
N TYR A 260 30.00 5.64 15.23
CA TYR A 260 28.72 5.40 14.57
C TYR A 260 28.34 3.92 14.59
N GLU A 261 29.25 3.02 14.19
CA GLU A 261 28.99 1.58 14.17
C GLU A 261 28.51 1.05 15.53
N ALA A 262 29.16 1.46 16.62
CA ALA A 262 28.77 1.05 17.97
C ALA A 262 27.37 1.56 18.36
N ALA A 263 27.03 2.79 17.97
CA ALA A 263 25.71 3.37 18.21
C ALA A 263 24.63 2.68 17.34
N ALA A 264 24.94 2.41 16.08
CA ALA A 264 24.07 1.70 15.14
C ALA A 264 23.75 0.28 15.62
N LEU A 265 24.77 -0.47 16.02
CA LEU A 265 24.62 -1.82 16.56
C LEU A 265 23.85 -1.87 17.90
N ALA A 266 23.84 -0.78 18.67
CA ALA A 266 23.04 -0.69 19.89
C ALA A 266 21.53 -0.54 19.61
N ARG A 267 21.15 -0.05 18.41
CA ARG A 267 19.76 0.11 17.96
C ARG A 267 19.26 -1.03 17.06
N LYS A 268 20.08 -2.05 16.81
CA LYS A 268 19.79 -3.09 15.82
C LYS A 268 18.57 -3.94 16.21
N GLN A 269 17.75 -4.23 15.22
CA GLN A 269 16.62 -5.14 15.28
C GLN A 269 16.89 -6.32 14.34
N LEU A 270 17.05 -7.52 14.90
CA LEU A 270 17.31 -8.74 14.12
C LEU A 270 16.06 -9.18 13.35
N ILE A 271 16.22 -9.49 12.06
CA ILE A 271 15.18 -10.12 11.23
C ILE A 271 15.51 -11.60 11.04
N PHE A 272 16.70 -11.90 10.52
CA PHE A 272 17.15 -13.26 10.22
C PHE A 272 18.53 -13.52 10.81
N SER A 273 18.73 -14.72 11.32
CA SER A 273 20.04 -15.30 11.59
C SER A 273 20.01 -16.79 11.33
N ASP A 274 21.12 -17.37 10.87
CA ASP A 274 21.41 -18.82 10.80
C ASP A 274 20.18 -19.73 10.70
N GLN A 275 19.58 -19.76 9.52
CA GLN A 275 18.38 -20.58 9.24
C GLN A 275 18.73 -22.08 9.19
N ASN A 276 18.74 -22.72 10.36
CA ASN A 276 18.99 -24.16 10.51
C ASN A 276 17.99 -24.99 9.71
N GLY A 277 18.49 -25.91 8.89
CA GLY A 277 17.65 -26.78 8.06
C GLY A 277 17.16 -26.13 6.76
N ALA A 278 17.60 -24.91 6.44
CA ALA A 278 17.28 -24.26 5.17
C ALA A 278 17.80 -25.08 3.98
N SER A 279 16.96 -25.23 2.95
CA SER A 279 17.22 -26.06 1.78
C SER A 279 17.31 -25.22 0.51
N THR A 280 18.39 -25.39 -0.25
CA THR A 280 18.55 -24.74 -1.57
C THR A 280 17.52 -25.18 -2.62
N LYS A 281 16.66 -26.14 -2.27
CA LYS A 281 15.56 -26.63 -3.09
C LYS A 281 14.20 -26.00 -2.74
N ALA A 282 14.16 -25.09 -1.77
CA ALA A 282 12.91 -24.43 -1.38
C ALA A 282 12.26 -23.67 -2.53
N LEU A 283 10.96 -23.39 -2.36
CA LEU A 283 10.16 -22.73 -3.36
C LEU A 283 10.63 -21.30 -3.65
N THR A 284 11.12 -21.09 -4.87
CA THR A 284 11.49 -19.77 -5.41
C THR A 284 10.38 -19.20 -6.28
N ARG A 285 10.38 -17.87 -6.51
CA ARG A 285 9.54 -17.20 -7.51
C ARG A 285 9.52 -17.94 -8.87
N SER A 286 10.70 -18.33 -9.35
CA SER A 286 10.82 -18.97 -10.67
C SER A 286 10.17 -20.35 -10.70
N LEU A 287 10.37 -21.17 -9.66
CA LEU A 287 9.74 -22.49 -9.58
C LEU A 287 8.21 -22.38 -9.47
N ALA A 288 7.72 -21.43 -8.67
CA ALA A 288 6.29 -21.16 -8.55
C ALA A 288 5.66 -20.76 -9.90
N GLN A 289 6.30 -19.88 -10.68
CA GLN A 289 5.83 -19.51 -12.02
C GLN A 289 5.85 -20.68 -13.01
N GLN A 290 6.90 -21.50 -12.97
CA GLN A 290 6.99 -22.67 -13.86
C GLN A 290 5.92 -23.72 -13.55
N SER A 291 5.41 -23.76 -12.32
CA SER A 291 4.40 -24.73 -11.88
C SER A 291 3.09 -24.67 -12.69
N PHE A 292 2.72 -23.49 -13.22
CA PHE A 292 1.50 -23.33 -14.03
C PHE A 292 1.55 -24.10 -15.37
N THR A 293 2.76 -24.40 -15.85
CA THR A 293 2.99 -25.17 -17.08
C THR A 293 3.45 -26.60 -16.82
N ASN A 294 4.21 -26.81 -15.74
CA ASN A 294 4.66 -28.11 -15.30
C ASN A 294 4.63 -28.18 -13.77
N VAL A 295 3.53 -28.67 -13.21
CA VAL A 295 3.31 -28.77 -11.77
C VAL A 295 4.31 -29.68 -11.05
N ASP A 296 4.92 -30.64 -11.76
CA ASP A 296 5.97 -31.52 -11.23
C ASP A 296 7.20 -30.75 -10.72
N ASN A 297 7.38 -29.49 -11.12
CA ASN A 297 8.43 -28.61 -10.60
C ASN A 297 8.30 -28.36 -9.08
N LEU A 298 7.11 -28.54 -8.50
CA LEU A 298 6.88 -28.41 -7.07
C LEU A 298 7.33 -29.63 -6.27
N ILE A 299 7.50 -30.81 -6.90
CA ILE A 299 7.93 -32.04 -6.23
C ILE A 299 9.28 -31.85 -5.52
N ALA A 300 10.19 -31.08 -6.13
CA ALA A 300 11.51 -30.85 -5.57
C ALA A 300 11.49 -29.90 -4.35
N THR A 301 10.43 -29.11 -4.20
CA THR A 301 10.26 -28.14 -3.11
C THR A 301 9.53 -28.74 -1.91
N GLU A 302 8.99 -29.95 -2.05
CA GLU A 302 8.23 -30.64 -1.00
C GLU A 302 9.02 -30.79 0.29
N SER A 303 8.45 -30.30 1.40
CA SER A 303 9.08 -30.23 2.72
C SER A 303 10.44 -29.52 2.68
N GLN A 304 10.68 -28.68 1.67
CA GLN A 304 11.89 -27.88 1.52
C GLN A 304 11.59 -26.44 1.88
N PHE A 305 12.09 -26.06 3.04
CA PHE A 305 11.95 -24.72 3.54
C PHE A 305 13.24 -23.91 3.36
N PHE A 306 13.12 -22.63 3.03
CA PHE A 306 14.23 -21.69 3.16
C PHE A 306 13.80 -20.49 3.99
N GLY A 307 14.03 -20.60 5.28
CA GLY A 307 13.95 -19.50 6.24
C GLY A 307 12.55 -19.19 6.77
N ASP A 308 12.46 -18.98 8.08
CA ASP A 308 11.24 -18.55 8.77
C ASP A 308 10.76 -17.20 8.25
N PHE A 309 9.44 -17.03 8.26
CA PHE A 309 8.87 -15.70 8.05
C PHE A 309 9.21 -14.85 9.25
N SER A 310 9.91 -13.76 8.98
CA SER A 310 10.00 -12.67 9.94
C SER A 310 8.91 -11.67 9.60
N ASN A 311 8.18 -11.21 10.62
CA ASN A 311 7.46 -9.95 10.49
C ASN A 311 8.41 -8.87 11.01
N ALA A 312 8.56 -7.78 10.26
CA ALA A 312 9.06 -6.56 10.85
C ALA A 312 7.86 -5.80 11.44
N ASN A 313 8.10 -5.12 12.56
CA ASN A 313 7.19 -4.13 13.12
C ASN A 313 7.99 -2.85 13.23
N LEU A 314 8.18 -2.18 12.10
CA LEU A 314 8.87 -0.89 12.09
C LEU A 314 7.90 0.19 12.58
N GLU A 315 8.39 1.04 13.48
CA GLU A 315 7.64 2.21 13.90
C GLU A 315 7.37 3.14 12.70
N PRO A 316 6.16 3.70 12.59
CA PRO A 316 5.80 4.60 11.51
C PRO A 316 6.51 5.94 11.64
N ASN A 317 6.64 6.63 10.51
CA ASN A 317 7.33 7.91 10.40
C ASN A 317 8.78 7.87 10.93
N ARG A 318 9.49 6.78 10.64
CA ARG A 318 10.90 6.56 11.04
C ARG A 318 11.76 6.12 9.87
N TYR A 319 13.03 6.48 9.96
CA TYR A 319 14.05 6.09 9.00
C TYR A 319 14.79 4.85 9.47
N TYR A 320 15.16 4.00 8.53
CA TYR A 320 15.84 2.75 8.79
C TYR A 320 16.98 2.53 7.79
N ILE A 321 18.03 1.87 8.26
CA ILE A 321 19.06 1.27 7.41
C ILE A 321 19.07 -0.24 7.64
N LEU A 322 19.56 -1.00 6.65
CA LEU A 322 19.84 -2.42 6.82
C LEU A 322 21.22 -2.60 7.43
N TYR A 323 21.36 -3.65 8.24
CA TYR A 323 22.66 -4.22 8.56
C TYR A 323 22.71 -5.68 8.15
N ASN A 324 23.89 -6.11 7.74
CA ASN A 324 24.25 -7.50 7.53
C ASN A 324 25.56 -7.75 8.27
N GLN A 325 25.60 -8.81 9.06
CA GLN A 325 26.78 -9.27 9.76
C GLN A 325 27.12 -10.67 9.25
N GLN A 326 28.36 -10.91 8.83
CA GLN A 326 28.88 -12.21 8.44
C GLN A 326 30.20 -12.47 9.17
N GLY A 327 30.19 -13.41 10.12
CA GLY A 327 31.29 -13.55 11.05
C GLY A 327 31.51 -12.26 11.86
N ASP A 328 32.72 -11.71 11.77
CA ASP A 328 33.12 -10.48 12.47
C ASP A 328 32.90 -9.21 11.62
N GLU A 329 32.54 -9.35 10.34
CA GLU A 329 32.33 -8.22 9.43
C GLU A 329 30.88 -7.76 9.48
N THR A 330 30.66 -6.46 9.66
CA THR A 330 29.35 -5.81 9.57
C THR A 330 29.33 -4.86 8.39
N THR A 331 28.23 -4.87 7.63
CA THR A 331 27.97 -3.97 6.51
C THR A 331 26.63 -3.26 6.76
N PHE A 332 26.61 -1.94 6.60
CA PHE A 332 25.38 -1.15 6.64
C PHE A 332 24.96 -0.70 5.24
N SER A 333 23.65 -0.56 5.00
CA SER A 333 23.16 -0.07 3.70
C SER A 333 23.57 1.37 3.40
N ILE A 334 23.90 2.15 4.44
CA ILE A 334 24.38 3.51 4.28
C ILE A 334 25.75 3.59 3.57
N ASP A 335 26.59 2.59 3.81
CA ASP A 335 27.91 2.46 3.19
C ASP A 335 27.84 1.76 1.83
N THR A 336 27.05 0.67 1.77
CA THR A 336 26.88 -0.14 0.56
C THR A 336 25.40 -0.32 0.27
N ALA A 337 24.87 0.40 -0.72
CA ALA A 337 23.46 0.30 -1.06
C ALA A 337 23.10 -1.13 -1.52
N PRO A 338 22.04 -1.74 -0.97
CA PRO A 338 21.46 -2.96 -1.53
C PRO A 338 20.94 -2.78 -2.95
N ILE A 339 20.87 -3.89 -3.67
CA ILE A 339 20.16 -3.98 -4.94
C ILE A 339 18.71 -4.36 -4.62
N ILE A 340 17.77 -3.55 -5.11
CA ILE A 340 16.34 -3.78 -4.91
C ILE A 340 15.66 -3.95 -6.26
N GLU A 341 15.05 -5.10 -6.46
CA GLU A 341 14.11 -5.32 -7.55
C GLU A 341 12.69 -5.12 -7.00
N THR A 342 11.98 -4.13 -7.52
CA THR A 342 10.57 -3.87 -7.20
C THR A 342 9.75 -3.91 -8.47
N ASP A 343 8.54 -4.44 -8.35
CA ASP A 343 7.53 -4.47 -9.42
C ASP A 343 6.30 -3.62 -9.07
N SER A 344 6.47 -2.66 -8.14
CA SER A 344 5.54 -1.56 -7.82
C SER A 344 4.19 -1.97 -7.21
N ARG A 345 4.12 -3.11 -6.52
CA ARG A 345 2.93 -3.53 -5.75
C ARG A 345 3.31 -4.29 -4.48
N GLY A 346 4.13 -3.66 -3.65
CA GLY A 346 4.41 -4.12 -2.28
C GLY A 346 5.06 -5.49 -2.26
N TYR A 347 5.94 -5.68 -3.23
CA TYR A 347 6.91 -6.74 -3.28
C TYR A 347 8.25 -6.11 -3.64
N HIS A 348 9.27 -6.51 -2.90
CA HIS A 348 10.66 -6.13 -3.10
C HIS A 348 11.51 -7.38 -2.93
N GLN A 349 12.35 -7.67 -3.93
CA GLN A 349 13.46 -8.59 -3.73
C GLN A 349 14.70 -7.77 -3.42
N LEU A 350 15.21 -7.95 -2.22
CA LEU A 350 16.39 -7.31 -1.70
C LEU A 350 17.59 -8.25 -1.88
N ASN A 351 18.67 -7.76 -2.49
CA ASN A 351 19.98 -8.39 -2.39
C ASN A 351 20.94 -7.44 -1.67
N PHE A 352 21.40 -7.88 -0.50
CA PHE A 352 22.28 -7.08 0.35
C PHE A 352 23.42 -7.94 0.90
N ALA A 353 24.65 -7.58 0.52
CA ALA A 353 25.87 -8.26 0.95
C ALA A 353 25.81 -9.81 0.80
N GLY A 354 25.23 -10.26 -0.32
CA GLY A 354 25.12 -11.68 -0.68
C GLY A 354 23.88 -12.39 -0.14
N ILE A 355 23.14 -11.78 0.79
CA ILE A 355 21.85 -12.28 1.27
C ILE A 355 20.75 -11.79 0.33
N THR A 356 19.89 -12.72 -0.10
CA THR A 356 18.68 -12.40 -0.85
C THR A 356 17.45 -12.66 0.02
N ALA A 357 16.58 -11.66 0.13
CA ALA A 357 15.31 -11.74 0.84
C ALA A 357 14.19 -11.11 0.02
N GLU A 358 12.98 -11.59 0.24
CA GLU A 358 11.74 -11.02 -0.27
C GLU A 358 11.06 -10.28 0.86
N ILE A 359 10.55 -9.09 0.55
CA ILE A 359 9.75 -8.26 1.43
C ILE A 359 8.44 -8.03 0.71
N GLY A 360 7.32 -8.30 1.35
CA GLY A 360 6.04 -7.97 0.75
C GLY A 360 4.90 -7.85 1.73
N SER A 361 3.87 -7.16 1.29
CA SER A 361 2.60 -7.16 2.01
C SER A 361 1.85 -8.48 1.78
N LYS A 362 0.92 -8.75 2.68
CA LYS A 362 0.01 -9.90 2.58
C LYS A 362 -1.23 -9.63 1.73
N THR A 363 -1.37 -8.39 1.28
CA THR A 363 -2.56 -7.87 0.60
C THR A 363 -2.35 -7.87 -0.91
N LEU A 364 -3.36 -8.32 -1.66
CA LEU A 364 -3.43 -8.10 -3.09
C LEU A 364 -4.02 -6.70 -3.32
N VAL A 365 -3.29 -5.83 -4.02
CA VAL A 365 -3.82 -4.53 -4.45
C VAL A 365 -3.98 -4.52 -5.95
N VAL A 366 -5.18 -4.18 -6.37
CA VAL A 366 -5.61 -4.25 -7.75
C VAL A 366 -5.19 -2.94 -8.43
N PRO A 367 -4.45 -2.99 -9.55
CA PRO A 367 -4.14 -1.78 -10.29
C PRO A 367 -5.37 -1.22 -10.97
N GLY A 368 -5.31 0.02 -11.43
CA GLY A 368 -6.37 0.61 -12.23
C GLY A 368 -7.07 1.74 -11.50
N VAL A 369 -7.81 2.54 -12.25
CA VAL A 369 -8.55 3.67 -11.69
C VAL A 369 -9.48 3.18 -10.58
N LEU A 370 -9.52 3.92 -9.48
CA LEU A 370 -10.31 3.61 -8.32
C LEU A 370 -11.75 3.24 -8.69
N GLY A 371 -12.18 2.04 -8.30
CA GLY A 371 -13.55 1.55 -8.49
C GLY A 371 -13.88 1.09 -9.90
N GLN A 372 -12.97 1.24 -10.88
CA GLN A 372 -13.16 0.69 -12.22
C GLN A 372 -13.03 -0.84 -12.18
N SER A 373 -13.85 -1.55 -12.97
CA SER A 373 -13.66 -2.99 -13.16
C SER A 373 -12.33 -3.27 -13.85
N VAL A 374 -11.56 -4.20 -13.29
CA VAL A 374 -10.25 -4.63 -13.77
C VAL A 374 -10.28 -6.14 -13.91
N THR A 375 -10.07 -6.60 -15.15
CA THR A 375 -10.04 -8.02 -15.46
C THR A 375 -8.68 -8.60 -15.08
N ALA A 376 -8.68 -9.69 -14.32
CA ALA A 376 -7.48 -10.46 -13.99
C ALA A 376 -7.62 -11.89 -14.48
N GLU A 377 -6.59 -12.38 -15.16
CA GLU A 377 -6.39 -13.80 -15.41
C GLU A 377 -5.71 -14.40 -14.18
N VAL A 378 -6.31 -15.43 -13.59
CA VAL A 378 -5.83 -16.09 -12.38
C VAL A 378 -5.37 -17.48 -12.74
N SER A 379 -4.06 -17.69 -12.67
CA SER A 379 -3.44 -19.00 -12.83
C SER A 379 -3.32 -19.67 -11.47
N ILE A 380 -3.75 -20.93 -11.39
CA ILE A 380 -3.76 -21.72 -10.16
C ILE A 380 -3.02 -23.03 -10.41
N SER A 381 -2.04 -23.32 -9.55
CA SER A 381 -1.32 -24.58 -9.52
C SER A 381 -1.53 -25.22 -8.15
N ARG A 382 -1.92 -26.50 -8.12
CA ARG A 382 -2.23 -27.22 -6.88
C ARG A 382 -1.36 -28.46 -6.78
N ALA A 383 -0.55 -28.51 -5.72
CA ALA A 383 0.24 -29.68 -5.31
C ALA A 383 -0.19 -30.24 -3.95
N GLY A 384 -1.15 -29.60 -3.27
CA GLY A 384 -1.73 -30.05 -2.00
C GLY A 384 -2.89 -31.05 -2.17
N ALA A 385 -3.04 -31.96 -1.20
CA ALA A 385 -4.02 -33.05 -1.26
C ALA A 385 -5.46 -32.59 -0.97
N TYR A 386 -5.65 -31.46 -0.30
CA TYR A 386 -6.97 -30.95 0.08
C TYR A 386 -7.67 -30.29 -1.09
N ASP A 387 -8.97 -30.50 -1.22
CA ASP A 387 -9.82 -29.75 -2.13
C ASP A 387 -10.15 -28.40 -1.48
N ASN A 388 -9.46 -27.36 -1.92
CA ASN A 388 -9.46 -26.06 -1.28
C ASN A 388 -10.53 -25.15 -1.89
N ALA A 389 -11.47 -24.67 -1.09
CA ALA A 389 -12.26 -23.50 -1.48
C ALA A 389 -11.38 -22.26 -1.34
N ILE A 390 -11.25 -21.47 -2.42
CA ILE A 390 -10.39 -20.29 -2.47
C ILE A 390 -11.27 -19.07 -2.66
N ALA A 391 -11.05 -18.02 -1.88
CA ALA A 391 -11.74 -16.76 -2.07
C ALA A 391 -10.87 -15.54 -1.78
N LEU A 392 -11.21 -14.44 -2.46
CA LEU A 392 -10.78 -13.09 -2.16
C LEU A 392 -11.87 -12.40 -1.34
N TYR A 393 -11.47 -11.55 -0.40
CA TYR A 393 -12.35 -10.67 0.32
C TYR A 393 -11.72 -9.28 0.44
N LYS A 394 -12.52 -8.25 0.22
CA LYS A 394 -12.11 -6.86 0.27
C LYS A 394 -11.67 -6.52 1.70
N VAL A 395 -10.51 -5.90 1.81
CA VAL A 395 -10.01 -5.30 3.06
C VAL A 395 -9.92 -3.79 2.90
N ASP A 396 -10.05 -3.07 4.01
CA ASP A 396 -10.00 -1.60 4.04
C ASP A 396 -8.65 -1.09 4.51
N SER A 397 -7.76 -2.01 4.93
CA SER A 397 -6.38 -1.72 5.28
C SER A 397 -5.39 -2.71 4.63
N LEU A 398 -4.17 -2.26 4.37
CA LEU A 398 -3.03 -3.03 3.87
C LEU A 398 -2.60 -4.14 4.83
N THR A 399 -2.98 -4.02 6.09
CA THR A 399 -2.75 -4.99 7.17
C THR A 399 -3.95 -5.92 7.38
N GLY A 400 -4.99 -5.82 6.55
CA GLY A 400 -6.15 -6.71 6.55
C GLY A 400 -7.35 -6.21 7.35
N GLY A 401 -7.30 -4.98 7.87
CA GLY A 401 -8.38 -4.38 8.65
C GLY A 401 -9.68 -4.24 7.87
N LEU A 402 -10.80 -4.32 8.58
CA LEU A 402 -12.16 -4.19 8.05
C LEU A 402 -12.86 -2.99 8.71
N ASP A 403 -13.35 -2.05 7.89
CA ASP A 403 -14.30 -1.00 8.25
C ASP A 403 -15.72 -1.50 7.94
N LEU A 404 -16.48 -1.86 8.97
CA LEU A 404 -17.80 -2.46 8.83
C LEU A 404 -18.91 -1.42 8.68
N ASN A 405 -18.65 -0.18 9.10
CA ASN A 405 -19.68 0.84 9.22
C ASN A 405 -19.55 1.97 8.17
N GLY A 406 -18.41 2.01 7.46
CA GLY A 406 -18.10 2.96 6.39
C GLY A 406 -17.66 4.34 6.90
N ASP A 407 -17.26 4.46 8.17
CA ASP A 407 -16.71 5.69 8.77
C ASP A 407 -15.20 5.86 8.53
N ARG A 408 -14.56 4.86 7.91
CA ARG A 408 -13.14 4.79 7.56
C ARG A 408 -12.22 4.57 8.75
N GLN A 409 -12.76 4.13 9.87
CA GLN A 409 -11.98 3.55 10.96
C GLN A 409 -12.04 2.04 10.86
N ILE A 410 -10.93 1.39 11.19
CA ILE A 410 -10.87 -0.07 11.19
C ILE A 410 -11.57 -0.58 12.46
N ASP A 411 -12.71 -1.24 12.28
CA ASP A 411 -13.48 -1.85 13.36
C ASP A 411 -12.87 -3.19 13.80
N LEU A 412 -12.37 -3.98 12.85
CA LEU A 412 -11.79 -5.31 13.10
C LEU A 412 -10.44 -5.46 12.41
N LYS A 413 -9.44 -5.91 13.16
CA LYS A 413 -8.11 -6.31 12.67
C LYS A 413 -8.01 -7.85 12.65
N PRO A 414 -7.13 -8.43 11.80
CA PRO A 414 -6.90 -9.86 11.83
C PRO A 414 -6.54 -10.36 13.24
N GLY A 415 -7.35 -11.29 13.76
CA GLY A 415 -7.22 -11.86 15.10
C GLY A 415 -8.23 -11.32 16.12
N ASP A 416 -8.94 -10.24 15.80
CA ASP A 416 -10.05 -9.78 16.62
C ASP A 416 -11.22 -10.75 16.57
N SER A 417 -11.98 -10.81 17.67
CA SER A 417 -13.22 -11.59 17.73
C SER A 417 -14.21 -11.09 16.68
N GLY A 418 -14.76 -12.00 15.87
CA GLY A 418 -15.67 -11.68 14.78
C GLY A 418 -14.99 -11.36 13.44
N TYR A 419 -13.65 -11.26 13.40
CA TYR A 419 -12.93 -10.99 12.14
C TYR A 419 -13.22 -12.06 11.07
N THR A 420 -13.15 -13.34 11.43
CA THR A 420 -13.41 -14.45 10.50
C THR A 420 -14.81 -14.38 9.92
N GLU A 421 -15.83 -14.18 10.76
CA GLU A 421 -17.22 -14.05 10.32
C GLU A 421 -17.39 -12.87 9.34
N ALA A 422 -16.84 -11.69 9.67
CA ALA A 422 -16.92 -10.52 8.83
C ALA A 422 -16.16 -10.68 7.48
N ALA A 423 -14.94 -11.23 7.52
CA ALA A 423 -14.13 -11.46 6.33
C ALA A 423 -14.78 -12.49 5.39
N LEU A 424 -15.31 -13.58 5.93
CA LEU A 424 -16.02 -14.61 5.16
C LEU A 424 -17.38 -14.11 4.64
N GLY A 425 -18.07 -13.25 5.39
CA GLY A 425 -19.25 -12.55 4.91
C GLY A 425 -18.95 -11.68 3.69
N ARG A 426 -17.81 -10.95 3.72
CA ARG A 426 -17.33 -10.18 2.55
C ARG A 426 -16.95 -11.07 1.38
N ALA A 427 -16.32 -12.22 1.63
CA ALA A 427 -15.94 -13.19 0.60
C ALA A 427 -17.15 -13.73 -0.19
N GLN A 428 -18.31 -13.87 0.47
CA GLN A 428 -19.55 -14.33 -0.17
C GLN A 428 -20.32 -13.23 -0.92
N ALA A 429 -20.08 -11.97 -0.60
CA ALA A 429 -20.82 -10.85 -1.18
C ALA A 429 -20.20 -10.41 -2.53
N PRO A 430 -20.99 -10.33 -3.63
CA PRO A 430 -20.45 -10.08 -4.98
C PRO A 430 -19.65 -8.78 -5.17
N LEU A 431 -19.85 -7.78 -4.30
CA LEU A 431 -19.14 -6.49 -4.37
C LEU A 431 -17.85 -6.47 -3.56
N THR A 432 -17.70 -7.41 -2.63
CA THR A 432 -16.58 -7.43 -1.68
C THR A 432 -15.82 -8.75 -1.71
N GLY A 433 -16.20 -9.69 -2.58
CA GLY A 433 -15.58 -11.00 -2.62
C GLY A 433 -15.64 -11.64 -4.00
N VAL A 434 -14.71 -12.55 -4.23
CA VAL A 434 -14.60 -13.35 -5.44
C VAL A 434 -14.16 -14.76 -5.06
N SER A 435 -14.92 -15.78 -5.46
CA SER A 435 -14.51 -17.17 -5.31
C SER A 435 -13.68 -17.62 -6.50
N LEU A 436 -12.64 -18.41 -6.25
CA LEU A 436 -11.82 -19.06 -7.26
C LEU A 436 -12.02 -20.57 -7.17
N THR A 437 -12.08 -21.22 -8.33
CA THR A 437 -12.17 -22.68 -8.40
C THR A 437 -10.77 -23.28 -8.52
N ALA A 438 -10.35 -24.08 -7.53
CA ALA A 438 -9.12 -24.87 -7.60
C ALA A 438 -9.24 -25.97 -8.69
N PRO A 439 -8.14 -26.43 -9.29
CA PRO A 439 -8.20 -27.51 -10.28
C PRO A 439 -8.53 -28.85 -9.61
N ASP A 440 -9.32 -29.67 -10.32
CA ASP A 440 -9.63 -31.04 -9.91
C ASP A 440 -8.35 -31.91 -9.91
N GLY A 441 -8.29 -32.89 -9.02
CA GLY A 441 -7.18 -33.84 -8.94
C GLY A 441 -5.93 -33.27 -8.26
N PHE A 442 -4.99 -34.16 -7.95
CA PHE A 442 -3.71 -33.82 -7.31
C PHE A 442 -2.67 -33.52 -8.40
N PHE A 443 -1.75 -32.58 -8.16
CA PHE A 443 -0.80 -32.09 -9.18
C PHE A 443 -1.51 -31.66 -10.46
N SER A 444 -2.26 -30.56 -10.38
CA SER A 444 -3.02 -30.03 -11.50
C SER A 444 -3.01 -28.51 -11.52
N THR A 445 -3.32 -27.94 -12.69
CA THR A 445 -3.38 -26.50 -12.90
C THR A 445 -4.69 -26.11 -13.59
N THR A 446 -5.15 -24.90 -13.33
CA THR A 446 -6.26 -24.28 -14.05
C THR A 446 -6.02 -22.79 -14.21
N GLN A 447 -6.78 -22.17 -15.10
CA GLN A 447 -6.79 -20.74 -15.30
C GLN A 447 -8.23 -20.25 -15.40
N GLN A 448 -8.51 -19.12 -14.78
CA GLN A 448 -9.84 -18.50 -14.82
C GLN A 448 -9.74 -16.99 -14.85
N THR A 449 -10.80 -16.33 -15.31
CA THR A 449 -10.87 -14.87 -15.35
C THR A 449 -11.79 -14.37 -14.25
N VAL A 450 -11.36 -13.33 -13.55
CA VAL A 450 -12.17 -12.63 -12.55
C VAL A 450 -12.18 -11.12 -12.80
N ASN A 451 -13.22 -10.46 -12.31
CA ASN A 451 -13.28 -9.00 -12.29
C ASN A 451 -13.07 -8.53 -10.85
N LEU A 452 -12.10 -7.64 -10.68
CA LEU A 452 -11.81 -6.97 -9.43
C LEU A 452 -11.98 -5.46 -9.62
N LEU A 453 -11.96 -4.70 -8.52
CA LEU A 453 -12.09 -3.25 -8.59
C LEU A 453 -10.72 -2.59 -8.46
N GLY A 454 -10.40 -1.70 -9.40
CA GLY A 454 -9.15 -0.93 -9.43
C GLY A 454 -8.94 -0.13 -8.16
N ASN A 455 -7.68 -0.09 -7.73
CA ASN A 455 -7.21 0.55 -6.50
C ASN A 455 -7.91 0.06 -5.21
N GLN A 456 -8.54 -1.13 -5.25
CA GLN A 456 -9.03 -1.82 -4.07
C GLN A 456 -8.04 -2.87 -3.59
N MET A 457 -8.23 -3.29 -2.34
CA MET A 457 -7.37 -4.22 -1.63
C MET A 457 -8.14 -5.48 -1.26
N TYR A 458 -7.50 -6.63 -1.38
CA TYR A 458 -8.09 -7.92 -1.07
C TYR A 458 -7.15 -8.76 -0.22
N GLY A 459 -7.71 -9.35 0.83
CA GLY A 459 -7.16 -10.53 1.47
C GLY A 459 -7.56 -11.80 0.71
N MET A 460 -6.74 -12.84 0.84
CA MET A 460 -7.05 -14.20 0.39
C MET A 460 -7.41 -15.09 1.58
N VAL A 461 -8.27 -16.07 1.35
CA VAL A 461 -8.59 -17.17 2.25
C VAL A 461 -8.69 -18.48 1.48
N ILE A 462 -8.17 -19.55 2.06
CA ILE A 462 -8.40 -20.92 1.62
C ILE A 462 -9.09 -21.71 2.73
N ILE A 463 -9.97 -22.63 2.36
CA ILE A 463 -10.71 -23.50 3.29
C ILE A 463 -10.49 -24.95 2.83
N PRO A 464 -9.68 -25.73 3.56
CA PRO A 464 -9.37 -27.10 3.17
C PRO A 464 -10.57 -28.05 3.32
N ASN A 465 -10.89 -28.80 2.25
CA ASN A 465 -11.97 -29.80 2.19
C ASN A 465 -13.34 -29.31 2.66
N SER A 466 -13.62 -28.01 2.55
CA SER A 466 -14.85 -27.43 3.07
C SER A 466 -15.19 -26.10 2.38
N THR A 467 -16.26 -25.45 2.83
CA THR A 467 -16.83 -24.25 2.22
C THR A 467 -16.94 -23.11 3.22
N ILE A 468 -17.07 -21.89 2.70
CA ILE A 468 -17.31 -20.70 3.53
C ILE A 468 -18.55 -20.86 4.42
N ALA A 469 -19.64 -21.44 3.88
CA ALA A 469 -20.89 -21.63 4.61
C ALA A 469 -20.74 -22.60 5.79
N GLU A 470 -19.91 -23.62 5.66
CA GLU A 470 -19.63 -24.57 6.74
C GLU A 470 -18.77 -23.93 7.83
N VAL A 471 -17.76 -23.13 7.49
CA VAL A 471 -16.98 -22.39 8.49
C VAL A 471 -17.89 -21.44 9.28
N LEU A 472 -18.72 -20.64 8.58
CA LEU A 472 -19.63 -19.69 9.23
C LEU A 472 -20.66 -20.37 10.15
N SER A 473 -21.08 -21.59 9.85
CA SER A 473 -22.09 -22.30 10.64
C SER A 473 -21.51 -23.15 11.78
N GLN A 474 -20.30 -23.68 11.63
CA GLN A 474 -19.70 -24.64 12.56
C GLN A 474 -18.54 -24.06 13.37
N ASN A 475 -17.77 -23.13 12.80
CA ASN A 475 -16.59 -22.55 13.43
C ASN A 475 -16.39 -21.05 13.07
N PRO A 476 -17.36 -20.16 13.35
CA PRO A 476 -17.27 -18.75 12.98
C PRO A 476 -16.15 -17.98 13.71
N SER A 477 -15.63 -18.52 14.82
CA SER A 477 -14.50 -17.97 15.56
C SER A 477 -13.14 -18.44 15.06
N ASN A 478 -13.09 -19.34 14.07
CA ASN A 478 -11.88 -19.96 13.53
C ASN A 478 -11.00 -20.63 14.61
N ASP A 479 -11.63 -21.28 15.59
CA ASP A 479 -10.90 -21.96 16.66
C ASP A 479 -10.36 -23.29 16.12
N PRO A 480 -9.05 -23.58 16.25
CA PRO A 480 -8.43 -24.79 15.70
C PRO A 480 -8.94 -26.11 16.31
N ASN A 481 -9.66 -26.06 17.42
CA ASN A 481 -10.27 -27.25 18.04
C ASN A 481 -11.59 -27.66 17.37
N PHE A 482 -12.12 -26.82 16.48
CA PHE A 482 -13.33 -27.08 15.71
C PHE A 482 -12.99 -27.08 14.23
N GLY A 483 -13.64 -27.95 13.47
CA GLY A 483 -13.59 -27.95 12.01
C GLY A 483 -14.90 -27.42 11.43
N PRO A 484 -14.88 -26.85 10.22
CA PRO A 484 -13.72 -26.55 9.37
C PRO A 484 -13.00 -25.25 9.79
N VAL A 485 -11.75 -25.05 9.34
CA VAL A 485 -10.93 -23.86 9.65
C VAL A 485 -10.65 -23.09 8.36
N ALA A 486 -10.71 -21.76 8.44
CA ALA A 486 -10.32 -20.87 7.35
C ALA A 486 -8.86 -20.40 7.53
N LEU A 487 -8.08 -20.52 6.46
CA LEU A 487 -6.66 -20.16 6.41
C LEU A 487 -6.50 -18.89 5.59
N PHE A 488 -6.28 -17.77 6.26
CA PHE A 488 -6.17 -16.43 5.70
C PHE A 488 -4.72 -16.07 5.34
N SER A 489 -4.60 -15.20 4.35
CA SER A 489 -3.36 -14.47 4.01
C SER A 489 -2.77 -13.67 5.17
N PHE A 490 -3.59 -13.17 6.10
CA PHE A 490 -3.14 -12.43 7.28
C PHE A 490 -2.97 -13.34 8.50
N ASN A 491 -1.73 -13.43 9.00
CA ASN A 491 -1.36 -14.28 10.13
C ASN A 491 -2.30 -14.16 11.33
N GLY A 492 -2.65 -12.93 11.74
CA GLY A 492 -3.49 -12.71 12.93
C GLY A 492 -4.85 -13.40 12.84
N ALA A 493 -5.40 -13.57 11.64
CA ALA A 493 -6.68 -14.25 11.42
C ALA A 493 -6.58 -15.79 11.45
N ASN A 494 -5.36 -16.33 11.47
CA ASN A 494 -5.12 -17.77 11.50
C ASN A 494 -4.94 -18.28 12.92
N PRO A 495 -5.32 -19.55 13.18
CA PRO A 495 -5.00 -20.19 14.46
C PRO A 495 -3.53 -20.04 14.83
N ASN A 496 -3.29 -19.62 16.08
CA ASN A 496 -1.95 -19.37 16.64
C ASN A 496 -1.11 -18.31 15.90
N GLY A 497 -1.71 -17.50 15.02
CA GLY A 497 -0.96 -16.45 14.31
C GLY A 497 -0.01 -16.99 13.23
N ILE A 498 -0.18 -18.24 12.81
CA ILE A 498 0.76 -18.90 11.88
C ILE A 498 0.49 -18.42 10.45
N SER A 499 1.56 -18.13 9.71
CA SER A 499 1.47 -17.78 8.29
C SER A 499 0.96 -18.97 7.48
N GLN A 500 0.01 -18.72 6.58
CA GLN A 500 -0.50 -19.73 5.64
C GLN A 500 -0.17 -19.36 4.20
N MET A 501 0.55 -18.25 4.01
CA MET A 501 0.85 -17.70 2.69
C MET A 501 2.28 -17.13 2.66
N SER A 502 2.93 -17.32 1.52
CA SER A 502 4.14 -16.64 1.12
C SER A 502 3.87 -15.72 -0.07
N ARG A 503 4.31 -14.45 -0.01
CA ARG A 503 4.44 -13.62 -1.20
C ARG A 503 5.68 -14.06 -1.98
N LEU A 504 5.56 -14.33 -3.28
CA LEU A 504 6.63 -14.84 -4.15
C LEU A 504 6.91 -13.89 -5.33
N GLY A 505 6.28 -12.72 -5.35
CA GLY A 505 6.37 -11.71 -6.41
C GLY A 505 5.22 -10.70 -6.32
N SER A 506 5.17 -9.73 -7.24
CA SER A 506 4.11 -8.71 -7.26
C SER A 506 2.71 -9.26 -7.11
N ASN A 507 2.37 -10.32 -7.85
CA ASN A 507 1.03 -10.88 -7.87
C ASN A 507 1.07 -12.41 -7.78
N LEU A 508 2.12 -12.97 -7.17
CA LEU A 508 2.37 -14.40 -7.07
C LEU A 508 2.43 -14.81 -5.59
N PHE A 509 1.66 -15.83 -5.23
CA PHE A 509 1.42 -16.24 -3.86
C PHE A 509 1.48 -17.76 -3.75
N GLY A 510 2.18 -18.28 -2.75
CA GLY A 510 2.15 -19.69 -2.37
C GLY A 510 1.42 -19.86 -1.04
N PHE A 511 0.76 -21.00 -0.83
CA PHE A 511 -0.03 -21.28 0.37
C PHE A 511 0.28 -22.68 0.92
N GLU A 512 0.11 -22.79 2.24
CA GLU A 512 -0.04 -24.06 2.97
C GLU A 512 -1.52 -24.35 3.12
N ASP A 513 -1.96 -25.59 2.88
CA ASP A 513 -3.37 -25.98 3.02
C ASP A 513 -3.69 -26.78 4.29
N MET A 514 -2.72 -26.90 5.22
CA MET A 514 -2.89 -27.55 6.51
C MET A 514 -2.87 -26.57 7.69
N VAL A 515 -3.88 -26.70 8.56
CA VAL A 515 -3.95 -25.93 9.82
C VAL A 515 -2.67 -26.11 10.63
N GLY A 516 -2.09 -25.00 11.10
CA GLY A 516 -0.80 -25.01 11.79
C GLY A 516 0.40 -24.72 10.87
N GLY A 517 0.15 -24.45 9.59
CA GLY A 517 1.16 -24.02 8.62
C GLY A 517 1.96 -25.18 8.03
N GLY A 518 1.34 -26.36 7.96
CA GLY A 518 1.88 -27.57 7.35
C GLY A 518 3.37 -27.83 7.55
N ASP A 519 4.08 -28.07 6.45
CA ASP A 519 5.54 -28.26 6.44
C ASP A 519 6.32 -27.00 6.03
N ARG A 520 5.58 -25.91 5.76
CA ARG A 520 6.07 -24.54 5.55
C ARG A 520 6.87 -24.35 4.27
N ASP A 521 6.66 -25.14 3.23
CA ASP A 521 7.25 -24.90 1.92
C ASP A 521 6.38 -24.00 0.98
N TYR A 522 5.11 -23.80 1.35
CA TYR A 522 4.07 -22.99 0.70
C TYR A 522 3.83 -23.40 -0.75
N ASN A 523 4.01 -24.68 -1.07
CA ASN A 523 3.87 -25.22 -2.41
C ASN A 523 2.48 -25.86 -2.69
N ASP A 524 1.64 -26.05 -1.66
CA ASP A 524 0.36 -26.77 -1.78
C ASP A 524 -0.57 -26.11 -2.81
N LEU A 525 -0.57 -24.77 -2.83
CA LEU A 525 -1.35 -23.99 -3.78
C LEU A 525 -0.60 -22.72 -4.18
N ILE A 526 -0.39 -22.51 -5.48
CA ILE A 526 0.19 -21.30 -6.05
C ILE A 526 -0.88 -20.53 -6.81
N LEU A 527 -0.99 -19.23 -6.54
CA LEU A 527 -1.89 -18.29 -7.22
C LEU A 527 -1.07 -17.19 -7.89
N GLN A 528 -1.33 -16.93 -9.18
CA GLN A 528 -0.82 -15.75 -9.89
C GLN A 528 -1.96 -14.93 -10.47
N PHE A 529 -1.92 -13.61 -10.27
CA PHE A 529 -2.85 -12.65 -10.88
C PHE A 529 -2.16 -11.84 -11.97
N ASP A 530 -2.59 -12.06 -13.21
CA ASP A 530 -2.16 -11.30 -14.38
C ASP A 530 -3.26 -10.30 -14.76
N PHE A 531 -3.08 -9.05 -14.35
CA PHE A 531 -4.02 -7.97 -14.62
C PHE A 531 -3.94 -7.54 -16.08
N LEU A 532 -5.05 -7.64 -16.80
CA LEU A 532 -5.11 -7.28 -18.20
C LEU A 532 -5.18 -5.75 -18.33
N PRO A 533 -4.53 -5.16 -19.37
CA PRO A 533 -4.72 -3.76 -19.69
C PRO A 533 -6.21 -3.44 -19.88
N ALA A 534 -6.64 -2.31 -19.32
CA ALA A 534 -8.00 -1.81 -19.45
C ALA A 534 -8.35 -1.39 -20.89
#